data_AF-A0A226HCD0-F1
#
_entry.id   AF-A0A226HCD0-F1
#
_cell.length_a   1.000
_cell.length_b   1.000
_cell.length_c   1.000
_cell.angle_alpha   90.00
_cell.angle_beta   90.00
_cell.angle_gamma   90.00
#
_symmetry.space_group_name_H-M   'P 1'
#
loop_
_entity.id
_entity.type
_entity.pdbx_description
1 polymer ?
#
loop_
_entity_poly.entity_id
_entity_poly.type
_entity_poly.pdbx_seq_one_letter_code
_entity_poly.pdbx_strand_id
1 'polypeptide(L)' 'MDFIQIILGRYLLEFLGALIRYIYINTINLIRFSSYTPFSKIWPLGSNTKKKDENSSLNHMIGVIFFGIIIFFLIIFMV' A
#
# COMPACT_ATOMS: atom_id res chain seq x y z
N MET A 1 -19.75 3.54 -15.61
CA MET A 1 -18.52 2.94 -15.06
C MET A 1 -18.81 1.47 -14.89
N ASP A 2 -18.13 0.63 -15.67
CA ASP A 2 -18.39 -0.80 -15.73
C ASP A 2 -18.03 -1.44 -14.38
N PHE A 3 -18.89 -2.30 -13.82
CA PHE A 3 -18.77 -2.86 -12.47
C PHE A 3 -17.40 -3.53 -12.23
N ILE A 4 -16.84 -4.06 -13.32
CA ILE A 4 -15.50 -4.66 -13.42
C ILE A 4 -14.39 -3.64 -13.13
N GLN A 5 -14.48 -2.40 -13.61
CA GLN A 5 -13.49 -1.35 -13.36
C GLN A 5 -13.42 -0.97 -11.88
N ILE A 6 -14.55 -0.98 -11.18
CA ILE A 6 -14.61 -0.67 -9.74
C ILE A 6 -13.93 -1.77 -8.93
N ILE A 7 -14.18 -3.04 -9.27
CA ILE A 7 -13.58 -4.20 -8.59
C ILE A 7 -12.07 -4.25 -8.85
N LEU A 8 -11.64 -4.04 -10.10
CA LEU A 8 -10.24 -3.97 -10.47
C LEU A 8 -9.53 -2.81 -9.77
N GLY A 9 -10.14 -1.62 -9.75
CA GLY A 9 -9.59 -0.45 -9.08
C GLY A 9 -9.36 -0.70 -7.59
N ARG A 10 -10.31 -1.36 -6.90
CA ARG A 10 -10.16 -1.75 -5.49
C ARG A 10 -9.01 -2.73 -5.28
N TYR A 11 -8.92 -3.79 -6.08
CA TYR A 11 -7.82 -4.75 -5.98
C TYR A 11 -6.46 -4.11 -6.22
N LEU A 12 -6.38 -3.19 -7.19
CA LEU A 12 -5.14 -2.50 -7.55
C LEU A 12 -4.68 -1.53 -6.46
N LEU A 13 -5.62 -0.80 -5.84
CA LEU A 13 -5.35 0.04 -4.67
C LEU A 13 -4.90 -0.77 -3.46
N GLU A 14 -5.57 -1.88 -3.19
CA GLU A 14 -5.21 -2.72 -2.06
C GLU A 14 -3.81 -3.36 -2.26
N PHE A 15 -3.49 -3.81 -3.48
CA PHE A 15 -2.16 -4.31 -3.87
C PHE A 15 -1.07 -3.23 -3.74
N LEU A 16 -1.34 -2.01 -4.22
CA LEU A 16 -0.39 -0.89 -4.15
C LEU A 16 -0.07 -0.53 -2.69
N GLY A 17 -1.09 -0.48 -1.83
CA GLY A 17 -0.90 -0.22 -0.41
C GLY A 17 -0.14 -1.34 0.31
N ALA A 18 -0.29 -2.60 -0.12
CA ALA A 18 0.50 -3.72 0.38
C ALA A 18 1.97 -3.65 -0.05
N LEU A 19 2.22 -3.22 -1.30
CA LEU A 19 3.56 -3.01 -1.84
C LEU A 19 4.31 -1.94 -1.06
N ILE A 20 3.68 -0.81 -0.78
CA ILE A 20 4.28 0.28 0.00
C ILE A 20 4.62 -0.20 1.42
N ARG A 21 3.71 -0.94 2.07
CA ARG A 21 3.99 -1.54 3.40
C ARG A 21 5.13 -2.55 3.36
N TYR A 22 5.23 -3.34 2.30
CA TYR A 22 6.33 -4.27 2.09
C TYR A 22 7.68 -3.56 1.95
N ILE A 23 7.75 -2.49 1.16
CA ILE A 23 8.97 -1.70 1.01
C ILE A 23 9.33 -1.05 2.35
N TYR A 24 8.37 -0.44 3.04
CA TYR A 24 8.60 0.22 4.34
C TYR A 24 9.13 -0.74 5.40
N ILE A 25 8.46 -1.88 5.62
CA ILE A 25 8.85 -2.86 6.64
C ILE A 25 10.23 -3.43 6.33
N ASN A 26 10.50 -3.81 5.08
CA ASN A 26 11.81 -4.38 4.75
C ASN A 26 12.93 -3.35 4.75
N THR A 27 12.65 -2.07 4.45
CA THR A 27 13.63 -0.98 4.60
C THR A 27 13.98 -0.79 6.08
N ILE A 28 12.99 -0.79 6.97
CA ILE A 28 13.24 -0.72 8.42
C ILE A 28 14.00 -1.94 8.91
N ASN A 29 13.64 -3.14 8.45
CA ASN A 29 14.33 -4.37 8.85
C ASN A 29 15.78 -4.36 8.38
N LEU A 30 16.07 -3.81 7.19
CA LEU A 30 17.43 -3.61 6.70
C LEU A 30 18.22 -2.67 7.61
N ILE A 31 17.64 -1.53 8.01
CA ILE A 31 18.28 -0.57 8.91
C ILE A 31 18.52 -1.16 10.31
N ARG A 32 17.57 -1.96 10.80
CA ARG A 32 17.62 -2.56 12.14
C ARG A 32 18.34 -3.91 12.20
N PHE A 33 18.95 -4.36 11.10
CA PHE A 33 19.53 -5.70 10.96
C PHE A 33 18.58 -6.81 11.45
N SER A 34 17.30 -6.66 11.14
CA SER A 34 16.24 -7.60 11.52
C SER A 34 15.88 -8.54 10.37
N SER A 35 15.07 -9.56 10.66
CA SER A 35 14.69 -10.60 9.71
C SER A 35 13.85 -10.05 8.56
N TYR A 36 14.14 -10.52 7.35
CA TYR A 36 13.35 -10.24 6.15
C TYR A 36 11.87 -10.65 6.33
N THR A 37 10.95 -9.79 5.89
CA THR A 37 9.51 -10.06 5.94
C THR A 37 8.97 -10.32 4.52
N PRO A 38 8.47 -11.53 4.21
CA PRO A 38 7.98 -11.87 2.89
C PRO A 38 6.64 -11.17 2.58
N PHE A 39 6.41 -10.87 1.30
CA PHE A 39 5.21 -10.17 0.83
C PHE A 39 3.91 -10.88 1.22
N SER A 40 3.88 -12.21 1.23
CA SER A 40 2.71 -13.01 1.63
C SER A 40 2.25 -12.77 3.08
N LYS A 41 3.15 -12.30 3.95
CA LYS A 41 2.80 -11.93 5.34
C LYS A 41 2.12 -10.56 5.43
N ILE A 42 2.36 -9.70 4.44
CA ILE A 42 1.82 -8.34 4.35
C ILE A 42 0.54 -8.32 3.51
N TRP A 43 0.50 -9.14 2.46
CA TRP A 43 -0.65 -9.38 1.60
C TRP A 43 -1.13 -10.83 1.73
N PRO A 44 -1.81 -11.18 2.84
CA PRO A 44 -2.38 -12.52 2.97
C PRO A 44 -3.56 -12.68 2.00
N LEU A 45 -3.48 -13.66 1.10
CA LEU A 45 -4.66 -14.16 0.38
C LEU A 45 -5.64 -14.71 1.43
N GLY A 46 -6.72 -13.98 1.72
CA GLY A 46 -7.81 -14.46 2.58
C GLY A 46 -7.74 -14.06 4.06
N SER A 47 -7.38 -12.82 4.40
CA SER A 47 -7.52 -12.35 5.79
C SER A 47 -8.98 -12.20 6.23
N ASN A 48 -9.27 -12.56 7.49
CA ASN A 48 -10.53 -12.26 8.19
C ASN A 48 -10.96 -10.80 7.98
N THR A 49 -12.28 -10.56 7.88
CA THR A 49 -12.90 -9.24 7.61
C THR A 49 -12.36 -8.11 8.48
N LYS A 50 -12.10 -8.35 9.78
CA LYS A 50 -11.45 -7.36 10.67
C LYS A 50 -10.07 -6.89 10.20
N LYS A 51 -9.20 -7.82 9.79
CA LYS A 51 -7.86 -7.48 9.27
C LYS A 51 -7.96 -6.79 7.91
N LYS A 52 -8.99 -7.09 7.13
CA LYS A 52 -9.27 -6.43 5.86
C LYS A 52 -9.70 -4.97 6.05
N ASP A 53 -10.55 -4.69 7.03
CA ASP A 53 -11.01 -3.33 7.33
C ASP A 53 -9.90 -2.45 7.90
N GLU A 54 -9.09 -2.98 8.82
CA GLU A 54 -7.90 -2.29 9.33
C GLU A 54 -6.84 -2.08 8.23
N ASN A 55 -6.67 -3.05 7.34
CA ASN A 55 -5.78 -2.86 6.19
C ASN A 55 -6.36 -1.85 5.19
N SER A 56 -7.67 -1.73 5.06
CA SER A 56 -8.30 -0.75 4.18
C SER A 56 -8.08 0.68 4.68
N SER A 57 -8.21 0.94 5.99
CA SER A 57 -7.94 2.27 6.55
C SER A 57 -6.47 2.66 6.43
N LEU A 58 -5.55 1.72 6.69
CA LEU A 58 -4.12 1.92 6.48
C LEU A 58 -3.76 2.11 5.00
N ASN A 59 -4.38 1.36 4.08
CA ASN A 59 -4.19 1.53 2.64
C ASN A 59 -4.73 2.87 2.15
N HIS A 60 -5.86 3.34 2.67
CA HIS A 60 -6.38 4.66 2.36
C HIS A 60 -5.43 5.76 2.83
N MET A 61 -4.94 5.67 4.07
CA MET A 61 -3.97 6.63 4.62
C MET A 61 -2.66 6.65 3.81
N ILE A 62 -2.13 5.47 3.48
CA ILE A 62 -0.92 5.34 2.66
C ILE A 62 -1.14 5.84 1.24
N GLY A 63 -2.31 5.58 0.66
CA GLY A 63 -2.70 6.10 -0.64
C GLY A 63 -2.70 7.63 -0.67
N VAL A 64 -3.27 8.28 0.35
CA VAL A 64 -3.28 9.76 0.48
C VAL A 64 -1.85 10.31 0.61
N ILE A 65 -1.00 9.69 1.43
CA ILE A 65 0.40 10.12 1.62
C ILE A 65 1.17 9.98 0.30
N PHE A 66 1.05 8.83 -0.37
CA PHE A 66 1.73 8.57 -1.64
C PHE A 66 1.27 9.52 -2.75
N PHE A 67 -0.04 9.79 -2.84
CA PHE A 67 -0.59 10.73 -3.81
C PHE A 67 -0.14 12.17 -3.52
N GLY A 68 -0.09 12.56 -2.24
CA GLY A 68 0.45 13.86 -1.82
C GLY A 68 1.92 14.04 -2.21
N ILE A 69 2.74 13.00 -2.04
CA ILE A 69 4.15 13.01 -2.46
C ILE A 69 4.27 13.16 -3.98
N ILE A 70 3.47 12.43 -4.76
CA ILE A 70 3.46 12.54 -6.23
C ILE A 70 3.10 13.96 -6.68
N ILE A 71 2.05 14.55 -6.10
CA ILE A 71 1.65 15.93 -6.43
C ILE A 71 2.77 16.91 -6.08
N PHE A 72 3.40 16.75 -4.91
CA PHE A 72 4.50 17.60 -4.48
C PHE A 72 5.69 17.54 -5.44
N PHE A 73 6.09 16.34 -5.87
CA PHE A 73 7.13 16.17 -6.88
C PHE A 73 6.72 16.75 -8.24
N LEU A 74 5.47 16.57 -8.67
CA LEU A 74 4.95 17.18 -9.89
C LEU A 74 5.09 18.71 -9.85
N ILE A 75 4.75 19.34 -8.72
CA ILE A 75 4.90 20.80 -8.56
C ILE A 75 6.38 21.20 -8.65
N ILE A 76 7.28 20.51 -7.94
CA ILE A 76 8.71 20.85 -7.94
C ILE A 76 9.36 20.69 -9.32
N PHE A 77 8.99 19.66 -10.07
CA PHE A 77 9.58 19.41 -11.39
C PHE A 77 8.88 20.16 -12.53
N MET A 78 7.67 20.68 -12.29
CA MET A 78 6.93 21.50 -13.24
C MET A 78 7.22 23.00 -13.08
N VAL A 79 7.61 23.44 -11.88
CA VAL A 79 8.15 24.80 -11.58
C VAL A 79 9.63 24.86 -11.93
#